data_AF-A0A7C4X364-F1
#
_entry.id   AF-A0A7C4X364-F1
#
_cell.length_a   1.000
_cell.length_b   1.000
_cell.length_c   1.000
_cell.angle_alpha   90.00
_cell.angle_beta   90.00
_cell.angle_gamma   90.00
#
_symmetry.space_group_name_H-M   'P 1'
#
loop_
_entity.id
_entity.type
_entity.pdbx_description
1 polymer ?
#
loop_
_entity_poly.entity_id
_entity_poly.type
_entity_poly.pdbx_seq_one_letter_code
_entity_poly.pdbx_strand_id
1 'polypeptide(L)'
;MILELMRDLRSFFDYFALRHRVIQRVRQSDPVVYVPEGKDSVQRILAHLTRTSPDVRAVIAHPGAMAAPALLTGRTGLTYSFDAYIHSDPTTLARFLGLGAPGFTIFVKSFENAPSLADLQAVKRAVEDLSQSTRIPPARVIAVWRARGDASIAPDAYEFLTREAVRVKLGGSTYVCSIELAREGDDGTYDFVPVVVDSVRLPGPSPAGA
;
A
#
# COMPACT_ATOMS: atom_id res chain seq x y z
N MET A 1 -16.12 -5.00 32.26
CA MET A 1 -15.18 -5.99 32.83
C MET A 1 -14.86 -7.17 31.90
N ILE A 2 -15.69 -8.22 31.72
CA ILE A 2 -15.34 -9.35 30.82
C ILE A 2 -15.22 -8.93 29.34
N LEU A 3 -16.08 -8.03 28.87
CA LEU A 3 -16.05 -7.51 27.49
C LEU A 3 -14.84 -6.60 27.18
N GLU A 4 -14.33 -5.88 28.17
CA GLU A 4 -13.09 -5.09 28.03
C GLU A 4 -11.87 -6.01 28.05
N LEU A 5 -11.86 -7.00 28.94
CA LEU A 5 -10.81 -8.01 29.00
C LEU A 5 -10.72 -8.83 27.69
N MET A 6 -11.86 -9.15 27.06
CA MET A 6 -11.89 -9.82 25.75
C MET A 6 -11.50 -8.91 24.57
N ARG A 7 -11.72 -7.59 24.67
CA ARG A 7 -11.21 -6.61 23.68
C ARG A 7 -9.70 -6.45 23.81
N ASP A 8 -9.18 -6.38 25.03
CA ASP A 8 -7.73 -6.34 25.29
C ASP A 8 -7.03 -7.63 24.89
N LEU A 9 -7.66 -8.80 25.14
CA LEU A 9 -7.11 -10.08 24.70
C LEU A 9 -7.08 -10.18 23.18
N ARG A 10 -8.10 -9.67 22.48
CA ARG A 10 -8.16 -9.66 21.01
C ARG A 10 -7.12 -8.71 20.42
N SER A 11 -6.99 -7.49 20.95
CA SER A 11 -5.90 -6.57 20.59
C SER A 11 -4.51 -7.16 20.87
N PHE A 12 -4.36 -7.91 21.96
CA PHE A 12 -3.11 -8.60 22.29
C PHE A 12 -2.81 -9.76 21.33
N PHE A 13 -3.80 -10.59 20.96
CA PHE A 13 -3.63 -11.64 19.96
C PHE A 13 -3.39 -11.08 18.55
N ASP A 14 -4.06 -9.99 18.18
CA ASP A 14 -3.85 -9.30 16.90
C ASP A 14 -2.42 -8.73 16.86
N TYR A 15 -1.95 -8.09 17.93
CA TYR A 15 -0.57 -7.61 18.09
C TYR A 15 0.47 -8.74 18.09
N PHE A 16 0.18 -9.88 18.74
CA PHE A 16 1.11 -11.01 18.82
C PHE A 16 1.17 -11.80 17.51
N ALA A 17 0.05 -11.98 16.81
CA ALA A 17 -0.02 -12.55 15.47
C ALA A 17 0.68 -11.65 14.44
N LEU A 18 0.58 -10.32 14.60
CA LEU A 18 1.34 -9.30 13.86
C LEU A 18 2.84 -9.54 13.99
N ARG A 19 3.34 -9.57 15.24
CA ARG A 19 4.76 -9.68 15.55
C ARG A 19 5.32 -11.02 15.08
N HIS A 20 4.56 -12.10 15.22
CA HIS A 20 5.00 -13.43 14.80
C HIS A 20 5.03 -13.61 13.27
N ARG A 21 4.09 -13.00 12.53
CA ARG A 21 4.12 -12.99 11.05
C ARG A 21 5.18 -12.05 10.47
N VAL A 22 5.42 -10.91 11.11
CA VAL A 22 6.52 -10.01 10.77
C VAL A 22 7.86 -10.71 11.00
N ILE A 23 8.05 -11.39 12.14
CA ILE A 23 9.26 -12.17 12.41
C ILE A 23 9.42 -13.32 11.41
N GLN A 24 8.34 -14.00 10.99
CA GLN A 24 8.43 -15.04 9.96
C GLN A 24 8.73 -14.47 8.57
N ARG A 25 8.12 -13.34 8.15
CA ARG A 25 8.45 -12.69 6.87
C ARG A 25 9.88 -12.14 6.84
N VAL A 26 10.36 -11.57 7.95
CA VAL A 26 11.74 -11.08 8.11
C VAL A 26 12.75 -12.24 8.20
N ARG A 27 12.34 -13.42 8.69
CA ARG A 27 13.19 -14.63 8.72
C ARG A 27 13.18 -15.45 7.43
N GLN A 28 12.11 -15.38 6.63
CA GLN A 28 11.96 -16.17 5.40
C GLN A 28 12.25 -15.38 4.13
N SER A 29 12.26 -14.05 4.20
CA SER A 29 12.71 -13.16 3.12
C SER A 29 14.03 -12.57 3.55
N ASP A 30 15.08 -12.69 2.73
CA ASP A 30 16.30 -11.90 2.96
C ASP A 30 15.89 -10.42 3.12
N PRO A 31 16.27 -9.74 4.20
CA PRO A 31 15.85 -8.35 4.46
C PRO A 31 16.38 -7.38 3.39
N VAL A 32 17.33 -7.82 2.57
CA VAL A 32 17.89 -7.10 1.43
C VAL A 32 17.39 -7.77 0.15
N VAL A 33 16.41 -7.16 -0.50
CA VAL A 33 15.96 -7.63 -1.81
C VAL A 33 16.86 -7.01 -2.88
N TYR A 34 17.68 -7.83 -3.54
CA TYR A 34 18.38 -7.42 -4.75
C TYR A 34 17.34 -7.22 -5.87
N VAL A 35 17.19 -5.99 -6.33
CA VAL A 35 16.23 -5.63 -7.37
C VAL A 35 16.97 -5.47 -8.70
N PRO A 36 16.43 -5.98 -9.82
CA PRO A 36 17.06 -5.96 -11.14
C PRO A 36 17.48 -4.56 -11.61
N GLU A 37 18.40 -4.53 -12.58
CA GLU A 37 18.85 -3.30 -13.25
C GLU A 37 17.67 -2.52 -13.85
N GLY A 38 17.68 -1.19 -13.69
CA GLY A 38 16.68 -0.28 -14.24
C GLY A 38 17.16 1.17 -14.16
N LYS A 39 16.72 2.00 -15.11
CA LYS A 39 17.26 3.36 -15.32
C LYS A 39 16.98 4.31 -14.15
N ASP A 40 15.86 4.10 -13.46
CA ASP A 40 15.42 4.87 -12.30
C ASP A 40 14.77 3.95 -11.24
N SER A 41 14.54 4.49 -10.03
CA SER A 41 13.97 3.77 -8.89
C SER A 41 12.58 3.18 -9.18
N VAL A 42 11.82 3.86 -10.03
CA VAL A 42 10.43 3.50 -10.36
C VAL A 42 10.41 2.29 -11.29
N GLN A 43 11.26 2.26 -12.32
CA GLN A 43 11.42 1.09 -13.18
C GLN A 43 11.87 -0.14 -12.39
N ARG A 44 12.78 0.04 -11.43
CA ARG A 44 13.28 -1.05 -10.60
C ARG A 44 12.20 -1.62 -9.68
N ILE A 45 11.41 -0.79 -9.00
CA ILE A 45 10.29 -1.28 -8.19
C ILE A 45 9.21 -1.95 -9.07
N LEU A 46 8.90 -1.42 -10.25
CA LEU A 46 7.95 -2.04 -11.19
C LEU A 46 8.45 -3.41 -11.68
N ALA A 47 9.74 -3.54 -12.00
CA ALA A 47 10.37 -4.81 -12.36
C ALA A 47 10.34 -5.81 -11.18
N HIS A 48 10.56 -5.34 -9.95
CA HIS A 48 10.39 -6.15 -8.76
C HIS A 48 8.94 -6.66 -8.62
N LEU A 49 7.95 -5.77 -8.73
CA LEU A 49 6.54 -6.10 -8.57
C LEU A 49 6.06 -7.13 -9.62
N THR A 50 6.45 -6.96 -10.88
CA THR A 50 6.10 -7.90 -11.97
C THR A 50 6.74 -9.28 -11.78
N ARG A 51 7.96 -9.33 -11.23
CA ARG A 51 8.65 -10.58 -10.91
C ARG A 51 7.99 -11.32 -9.74
N THR A 52 7.60 -10.61 -8.69
CA THR A 52 7.10 -11.21 -7.44
C THR A 52 5.59 -11.43 -7.41
N SER A 53 4.80 -10.71 -8.22
CA SER A 53 3.35 -10.85 -8.27
C SER A 53 2.84 -11.19 -9.69
N PRO A 54 2.29 -12.40 -9.89
CA PRO A 54 1.62 -12.77 -11.14
C PRO A 54 0.44 -11.84 -11.49
N ASP A 55 -0.31 -11.37 -10.48
CA ASP A 55 -1.45 -10.47 -10.68
C ASP A 55 -1.00 -9.11 -11.22
N VAL A 56 0.04 -8.52 -10.64
CA VAL A 56 0.60 -7.25 -11.14
C VAL A 56 1.16 -7.42 -12.56
N ARG A 57 1.82 -8.53 -12.84
CA ARG A 57 2.33 -8.85 -14.18
C ARG A 57 1.21 -8.95 -15.21
N ALA A 58 0.11 -9.63 -14.86
CA ALA A 58 -1.06 -9.75 -15.72
C ALA A 58 -1.70 -8.37 -15.97
N VAL A 59 -1.84 -7.54 -14.93
CA VAL A 59 -2.42 -6.20 -15.05
C VAL A 59 -1.58 -5.28 -15.91
N ILE A 60 -0.26 -5.21 -15.69
CA ILE A 60 0.63 -4.34 -16.47
C ILE A 60 0.68 -4.73 -17.97
N ALA A 61 0.40 -5.98 -18.31
CA ALA A 61 0.29 -6.41 -19.70
C ALA A 61 -0.94 -5.84 -20.43
N HIS A 62 -1.94 -5.32 -19.71
CA HIS A 62 -3.12 -4.69 -20.30
C HIS A 62 -2.85 -3.22 -20.65
N PRO A 63 -3.09 -2.79 -21.90
CA PRO A 63 -2.94 -1.38 -22.28
C PRO A 63 -3.81 -0.46 -21.41
N GLY A 64 -3.21 0.59 -20.86
CA GLY A 64 -3.90 1.59 -20.02
C GLY A 64 -4.05 1.22 -18.54
N ALA A 65 -3.63 0.02 -18.12
CA ALA A 65 -3.64 -0.41 -16.72
C ALA A 65 -2.49 0.17 -15.88
N MET A 66 -1.53 0.84 -16.53
CA MET A 66 -0.39 1.48 -15.87
C MET A 66 -0.10 2.86 -16.48
N ALA A 67 0.21 3.82 -15.61
CA ALA A 67 0.70 5.16 -15.99
C ALA A 67 1.99 5.48 -15.21
N ALA A 68 3.00 5.99 -15.90
CA ALA A 68 4.28 6.43 -15.32
C ALA A 68 4.90 7.55 -16.20
N PRO A 69 4.94 8.82 -15.75
CA PRO A 69 4.36 9.35 -14.51
C PRO A 69 2.82 9.37 -14.55
N ALA A 70 2.19 9.48 -13.38
CA ALA A 70 0.74 9.53 -13.22
C ALA A 70 0.29 10.84 -12.56
N LEU A 71 -0.56 11.60 -13.25
CA LEU A 71 -1.30 12.74 -12.69
C LEU A 71 -2.76 12.33 -12.54
N LEU A 72 -3.25 12.31 -11.30
CA LEU A 72 -4.55 11.75 -10.99
C LEU A 72 -5.39 12.77 -10.21
N THR A 73 -6.64 12.97 -10.61
CA THR A 73 -7.56 13.88 -9.92
C THR A 73 -8.40 13.13 -8.90
N GLY A 74 -8.28 13.53 -7.64
CA GLY A 74 -9.04 12.98 -6.52
C GLY A 74 -10.47 13.49 -6.47
N ARG A 75 -11.26 12.96 -5.54
CA ARG A 75 -12.67 13.32 -5.38
C ARG A 75 -12.83 14.76 -4.91
N THR A 76 -11.84 15.30 -4.20
CA THR A 76 -11.79 16.71 -3.80
C THR A 76 -11.55 17.68 -4.97
N GLY A 77 -11.23 17.18 -6.17
CA GLY A 77 -10.81 17.99 -7.31
C GLY A 77 -9.32 18.35 -7.32
N LEU A 78 -8.58 17.99 -6.26
CA LEU A 78 -7.12 18.14 -6.23
C LEU A 78 -6.45 17.15 -7.17
N THR A 79 -5.38 17.59 -7.83
CA THR A 79 -4.55 16.74 -8.69
C THR A 79 -3.30 16.33 -7.92
N TYR A 80 -3.06 15.03 -7.86
CA TYR A 80 -1.93 14.41 -7.19
C TYR A 80 -0.98 13.79 -8.21
N SER A 81 0.32 13.88 -7.95
CA SER A 81 1.35 13.26 -8.77
C SER A 81 1.92 12.01 -8.11
N PHE A 82 1.93 10.92 -8.86
CA PHE A 82 2.61 9.67 -8.52
C PHE A 82 3.57 9.31 -9.65
N ASP A 83 4.66 8.63 -9.31
CA ASP A 83 5.66 8.25 -10.31
C ASP A 83 5.26 6.99 -11.06
N ALA A 84 4.48 6.12 -10.41
CA ALA A 84 3.71 5.10 -11.11
C ALA A 84 2.34 4.88 -10.44
N TYR A 85 1.37 4.56 -11.28
CA TYR A 85 0.04 4.13 -10.89
C TYR A 85 -0.31 2.89 -11.70
N ILE A 86 -0.62 1.80 -11.02
CA ILE A 86 -1.12 0.56 -11.62
C ILE A 86 -2.54 0.37 -11.12
N HIS A 87 -3.46 0.00 -12.01
CA HIS A 87 -4.83 -0.29 -11.62
C HIS A 87 -5.38 -1.47 -12.40
N SER A 88 -6.21 -2.25 -11.71
CA SER A 88 -7.14 -3.20 -12.30
C SER A 88 -8.53 -2.65 -12.11
N ASP A 89 -9.28 -2.57 -13.19
CA ASP A 89 -10.68 -2.17 -13.14
C ASP A 89 -11.53 -3.15 -12.32
N PRO A 90 -12.59 -2.66 -11.64
CA PRO A 90 -13.61 -3.52 -11.09
C PRO A 90 -14.33 -4.28 -12.20
N THR A 91 -14.66 -5.54 -11.95
CA THR A 91 -15.52 -6.31 -12.85
C THR A 91 -16.88 -5.62 -13.05
N THR A 92 -17.52 -5.83 -14.20
CA THR A 92 -18.84 -5.25 -14.50
C THR A 92 -19.88 -5.56 -13.42
N LEU A 93 -19.91 -6.79 -12.93
CA LEU A 93 -20.77 -7.20 -11.81
C LEU A 93 -20.43 -6.45 -10.52
N ALA A 94 -19.14 -6.22 -10.22
CA ALA A 94 -18.74 -5.46 -9.04
C ALA A 94 -19.16 -4.00 -9.15
N ARG A 95 -19.11 -3.43 -10.37
CA ARG A 95 -19.48 -2.03 -10.65
C ARG A 95 -20.98 -1.76 -10.49
N PHE A 96 -21.83 -2.71 -10.88
CA PHE A 96 -23.29 -2.52 -10.90
C PHE A 96 -24.03 -3.20 -9.73
N LEU A 97 -23.57 -4.36 -9.28
CA LEU A 97 -24.26 -5.18 -8.28
C LEU A 97 -23.46 -5.35 -6.98
N GLY A 98 -22.22 -4.83 -6.91
CA GLY A 98 -21.33 -5.04 -5.77
C GLY A 98 -20.84 -6.49 -5.63
N LEU A 99 -21.03 -7.32 -6.65
CA LEU A 99 -20.65 -8.74 -6.66
C LEU A 99 -19.47 -8.96 -7.61
N GLY A 100 -18.36 -9.52 -7.11
CA GLY A 100 -17.17 -9.83 -7.92
C GLY A 100 -15.90 -9.14 -7.43
N ALA A 101 -14.87 -9.13 -8.28
CA ALA A 101 -13.58 -8.52 -7.94
C ALA A 101 -13.71 -6.98 -8.00
N PRO A 102 -13.39 -6.26 -6.90
CA PRO A 102 -13.50 -4.81 -6.82
C PRO A 102 -12.39 -4.07 -7.59
N GLY A 103 -11.50 -4.79 -8.27
CA GLY A 103 -10.26 -4.25 -8.80
C GLY A 103 -9.26 -3.95 -7.68
N PHE A 104 -8.15 -3.32 -8.05
CA PHE A 104 -7.17 -2.84 -7.09
C PHE A 104 -6.31 -1.74 -7.70
N THR A 105 -5.67 -0.94 -6.84
CA THR A 105 -4.68 0.06 -7.23
C THR A 105 -3.37 -0.11 -6.48
N ILE A 106 -2.26 0.18 -7.16
CA ILE A 106 -0.93 0.29 -6.59
C ILE A 106 -0.39 1.68 -6.92
N PHE A 107 0.04 2.38 -5.88
CA PHE A 107 0.62 3.72 -6.00
C PHE A 107 2.11 3.66 -5.67
N VAL A 108 2.93 4.28 -6.51
CA VAL A 108 4.37 4.43 -6.27
C VAL A 108 4.71 5.92 -6.26
N LYS A 109 5.32 6.37 -5.16
CA LYS A 109 5.83 7.73 -5.00
C LYS A 109 7.30 7.68 -4.65
N SER A 110 8.12 8.33 -5.47
CA SER A 110 9.55 8.51 -5.26
C SER A 110 9.84 9.82 -4.54
N PHE A 111 10.85 9.80 -3.68
CA PHE A 111 11.35 10.93 -2.93
C PHE A 111 12.87 11.06 -3.13
N GLU A 112 13.34 12.29 -3.33
CA GLU A 112 14.77 12.57 -3.45
C GLU A 112 15.51 12.44 -2.12
N ASN A 113 14.82 12.69 -1.02
CA ASN A 113 15.31 12.60 0.35
C ASN A 113 14.40 11.66 1.16
N ALA A 114 14.77 11.35 2.40
CA ALA A 114 13.86 10.68 3.31
C ALA A 114 12.55 11.50 3.47
N PRO A 115 11.36 10.97 3.13
CA PRO A 115 10.08 11.58 3.35
C PRO A 115 9.89 11.85 4.84
N SER A 116 9.46 13.07 5.10
CA SER A 116 9.01 13.51 6.39
C SER A 116 7.66 12.87 6.75
N LEU A 117 7.24 13.02 8.00
CA LEU A 117 5.89 12.71 8.42
C LEU A 117 4.83 13.42 7.55
N ALA A 118 5.07 14.69 7.19
CA ALA A 118 4.16 15.47 6.37
C ALA A 118 4.01 14.88 4.95
N ASP A 119 5.11 14.41 4.36
CA ASP A 119 5.10 13.75 3.05
C ASP A 119 4.26 12.47 3.07
N LEU A 120 4.47 11.61 4.08
CA LEU A 120 3.73 10.36 4.22
C LEU A 120 2.24 10.58 4.50
N GLN A 121 1.91 11.60 5.31
CA GLN A 121 0.53 12.01 5.52
C GLN A 121 -0.11 12.54 4.24
N ALA A 122 0.63 13.30 3.42
CA ALA A 122 0.15 13.77 2.13
C ALA A 122 -0.11 12.60 1.17
N VAL A 123 0.79 11.61 1.11
CA VAL A 123 0.59 10.37 0.35
C VAL A 123 -0.66 9.63 0.81
N LYS A 124 -0.84 9.44 2.12
CA LYS A 124 -2.04 8.80 2.69
C LYS A 124 -3.31 9.51 2.22
N ARG A 125 -3.40 10.84 2.42
CA ARG A 125 -4.56 11.64 2.03
C ARG A 125 -4.84 11.56 0.53
N ALA A 126 -3.79 11.64 -0.29
CA ALA A 126 -3.90 11.54 -1.74
C ALA A 126 -4.48 10.18 -2.17
N VAL A 127 -3.96 9.08 -1.62
CA VAL A 127 -4.45 7.73 -1.94
C VAL A 127 -5.90 7.54 -1.49
N GLU A 128 -6.27 8.03 -0.30
CA GLU A 128 -7.65 7.95 0.18
C GLU A 128 -8.59 8.71 -0.75
N ASP A 129 -8.23 9.92 -1.18
CA ASP A 129 -9.04 10.75 -2.08
C ASP A 129 -9.15 10.16 -3.50
N LEU A 130 -8.04 9.62 -4.03
CA LEU A 130 -7.97 8.97 -5.33
C LEU A 130 -8.78 7.67 -5.38
N SER A 131 -8.70 6.87 -4.32
CA SER A 131 -9.49 5.63 -4.20
C SER A 131 -10.98 5.92 -4.13
N GLN A 132 -11.38 7.03 -3.49
CA GLN A 132 -12.77 7.48 -3.51
C GLN A 132 -13.21 7.99 -4.90
N SER A 133 -12.32 8.69 -5.62
CA SER A 133 -12.58 9.18 -6.99
C SER A 133 -12.80 8.05 -7.98
N THR A 134 -11.86 7.10 -8.01
CA THR A 134 -11.86 5.97 -8.94
C THR A 134 -12.84 4.87 -8.54
N ARG A 135 -13.23 4.82 -7.26
CA ARG A 135 -13.98 3.71 -6.64
C ARG A 135 -13.27 2.35 -6.76
N ILE A 136 -11.94 2.37 -6.84
CA ILE A 136 -11.09 1.17 -6.86
C ILE A 136 -10.29 1.13 -5.54
N PRO A 137 -10.29 0.02 -4.80
CA PRO A 137 -9.61 -0.04 -3.51
C PRO A 137 -8.08 0.00 -3.66
N PRO A 138 -7.37 0.63 -2.70
CA PRO A 138 -5.91 0.59 -2.68
C PRO A 138 -5.43 -0.76 -2.14
N ALA A 139 -4.54 -1.41 -2.89
CA ALA A 139 -3.91 -2.66 -2.46
C ALA A 139 -2.51 -2.43 -1.89
N ARG A 140 -1.72 -1.55 -2.50
CA ARG A 140 -0.38 -1.18 -2.01
C ARG A 140 -0.07 0.28 -2.27
N VAL A 141 0.66 0.88 -1.35
CA VAL A 141 1.23 2.22 -1.50
C VAL A 141 2.71 2.10 -1.19
N ILE A 142 3.55 2.45 -2.13
CA ILE A 142 5.00 2.29 -2.03
C ILE A 142 5.64 3.67 -2.11
N ALA A 143 6.18 4.12 -0.98
CA ALA A 143 7.09 5.23 -0.91
C ALA A 143 8.50 4.70 -1.19
N VAL A 144 9.19 5.28 -2.15
CA VAL A 144 10.56 4.92 -2.51
C VAL A 144 11.43 6.14 -2.28
N TRP A 145 12.56 5.98 -1.61
CA TRP A 145 13.61 7.00 -1.64
C TRP A 145 14.92 6.41 -2.09
N ARG A 146 15.82 7.27 -2.58
CA ARG A 146 17.22 6.93 -2.76
C ARG A 146 18.04 7.45 -1.59
N ALA A 147 18.56 6.56 -0.76
CA ALA A 147 19.36 6.97 0.38
C ALA A 147 20.70 7.49 -0.12
N ARG A 148 21.20 8.54 0.51
CA ARG A 148 22.59 8.97 0.36
C ARG A 148 23.28 8.76 1.71
N GLY A 149 24.31 7.92 1.72
CA GLY A 149 25.05 7.61 2.95
C GLY A 149 24.17 7.01 4.06
N ASP A 150 24.27 7.56 5.26
CA ASP A 150 23.60 7.11 6.49
C ASP A 150 22.20 7.73 6.69
N ALA A 151 21.62 8.34 5.64
CA ALA A 151 20.30 8.92 5.70
C ALA A 151 19.24 7.89 6.17
N SER A 152 18.52 8.27 7.23
CA SER A 152 17.45 7.51 7.86
C SER A 152 16.17 8.35 7.93
N ILE A 153 15.03 7.69 8.09
CA ILE A 153 13.78 8.36 8.43
C ILE A 153 13.85 8.95 9.82
N ALA A 154 13.16 10.06 10.00
CA ALA A 154 12.85 10.58 11.31
C ALA A 154 11.97 9.58 12.11
N PRO A 155 12.11 9.50 13.45
CA PRO A 155 11.38 8.54 14.28
C PRO A 155 9.85 8.65 14.18
N ASP A 156 9.33 9.86 13.98
CA ASP A 156 7.90 10.13 13.82
C ASP A 156 7.35 9.60 12.48
N ALA A 157 8.13 9.72 11.40
CA ALA A 157 7.82 9.11 10.11
C ALA A 157 7.87 7.58 10.19
N TYR A 158 8.83 7.01 10.93
CA TYR A 158 8.88 5.56 11.21
C TYR A 158 7.64 5.09 12.00
N GLU A 159 7.29 5.82 13.06
CA GLU A 159 6.11 5.53 13.86
C GLU A 159 4.83 5.58 13.01
N PHE A 160 4.72 6.58 12.13
CA PHE A 160 3.61 6.68 11.19
C PHE A 160 3.53 5.47 10.26
N LEU A 161 4.63 5.07 9.61
CA LEU A 161 4.67 3.90 8.72
C LEU A 161 4.26 2.60 9.42
N THR A 162 4.52 2.49 10.72
CA THR A 162 4.26 1.26 11.49
C THR A 162 2.90 1.26 12.20
N ARG A 163 2.28 2.41 12.43
CA ARG A 163 1.00 2.53 13.16
C ARG A 163 -0.18 2.95 12.29
N GLU A 164 0.09 3.66 11.21
CA GLU A 164 -0.95 4.19 10.32
C GLU A 164 -1.16 3.32 9.09
N ALA A 165 -2.40 3.36 8.60
CA ALA A 165 -2.80 2.70 7.36
C ALA A 165 -3.74 3.62 6.58
N VAL A 166 -3.69 3.51 5.26
CA VAL A 166 -4.69 4.05 4.34
C VAL A 166 -5.98 3.30 4.58
N ARG A 167 -7.09 4.01 4.84
CA ARG A 167 -8.39 3.39 5.07
C ARG A 167 -9.44 4.03 4.18
N VAL A 168 -10.06 3.24 3.32
CA VAL A 168 -11.05 3.73 2.36
C VAL A 168 -12.34 2.93 2.47
N LYS A 169 -13.47 3.63 2.59
CA LYS A 169 -14.80 3.01 2.57
C LYS A 169 -15.39 3.11 1.17
N LEU A 170 -15.58 1.97 0.50
CA LEU A 170 -16.14 1.86 -0.85
C LEU A 170 -17.28 0.84 -0.85
N GLY A 171 -18.45 1.20 -1.39
CA GLY A 171 -19.57 0.27 -1.56
C GLY A 171 -19.97 -0.47 -0.28
N GLY A 172 -19.92 0.20 0.87
CA GLY A 172 -20.24 -0.40 2.18
C GLY A 172 -19.12 -1.21 2.84
N SER A 173 -18.01 -1.48 2.13
CA SER A 173 -16.84 -2.20 2.65
C SER A 173 -15.71 -1.23 3.01
N THR A 174 -14.89 -1.60 4.00
CA THR A 174 -13.67 -0.87 4.37
C THR A 174 -12.46 -1.63 3.84
N TYR A 175 -11.61 -0.94 3.08
CA TYR A 175 -10.35 -1.42 2.55
C TYR A 175 -9.20 -0.74 3.27
N VAL A 176 -8.19 -1.52 3.64
CA VAL A 176 -7.04 -1.05 4.42
C VAL A 176 -5.75 -1.52 3.75
N CYS A 177 -4.79 -0.61 3.58
CA CYS A 177 -3.43 -0.96 3.21
C CYS A 177 -2.43 -0.05 3.93
N SER A 178 -1.26 -0.61 4.28
CA SER A 178 -0.16 0.15 4.85
C SER A 178 0.63 0.88 3.76
N ILE A 179 1.31 1.96 4.13
CA ILE A 179 2.32 2.58 3.29
C ILE A 179 3.63 1.83 3.51
N GLU A 180 4.16 1.26 2.45
CA GLU A 180 5.43 0.56 2.46
C GLU A 180 6.53 1.56 2.10
N LEU A 181 7.62 1.53 2.85
CA LEU A 181 8.78 2.35 2.55
C LEU A 181 9.92 1.46 2.04
N ALA A 182 10.43 1.77 0.84
CA ALA A 182 11.59 1.12 0.25
C ALA A 182 12.75 2.12 0.20
N ARG A 183 13.81 1.85 0.98
CA ARG A 183 15.08 2.57 0.94
C ARG A 183 15.96 1.94 -0.13
N GLU A 184 16.24 2.70 -1.18
CA GLU A 184 17.22 2.29 -2.18
C GLU A 184 18.63 2.60 -1.72
N GLY A 185 19.49 1.59 -1.67
CA GLY A 185 20.93 1.72 -1.46
C GLY A 185 21.65 2.17 -2.74
N ASP A 186 22.87 2.68 -2.58
CA ASP A 186 23.71 3.13 -3.71
C ASP A 186 24.08 1.98 -4.67
N ASP A 187 24.00 0.73 -4.21
CA ASP A 187 24.19 -0.50 -4.97
C ASP A 187 22.91 -1.00 -5.67
N GLY A 188 21.80 -0.25 -5.56
CA GLY A 188 20.51 -0.59 -6.15
C GLY A 188 19.70 -1.64 -5.38
N THR A 189 20.12 -1.98 -4.15
CA THR A 189 19.31 -2.80 -3.23
C THR A 189 18.15 -2.01 -2.65
N TYR A 190 17.04 -2.68 -2.33
CA TYR A 190 15.97 -2.10 -1.52
C TYR A 190 15.93 -2.74 -0.15
N ASP A 191 15.99 -1.89 0.87
CA ASP A 191 15.65 -2.21 2.25
C ASP A 191 14.22 -1.75 2.51
N PHE A 192 13.32 -2.70 2.72
CA PHE A 192 11.92 -2.40 3.00
C PHE A 192 11.74 -2.27 4.52
N VAL A 193 11.20 -1.14 4.97
CA VAL A 193 10.70 -1.06 6.35
C VAL A 193 9.57 -2.10 6.47
N PRO A 194 9.71 -3.10 7.37
CA PRO A 194 8.88 -4.29 7.33
C PRO A 194 7.40 -3.94 7.48
N VAL A 195 6.65 -4.40 6.48
CA VAL A 195 5.24 -4.08 6.32
C VAL A 195 4.39 -4.93 7.26
N VAL A 196 3.61 -4.25 8.10
CA VAL A 196 2.50 -4.83 8.84
C VAL A 196 1.23 -4.73 7.98
N VAL A 197 0.91 -5.76 7.19
CA VAL A 197 -0.36 -5.81 6.45
C VAL A 197 -1.35 -6.70 7.18
N ASP A 198 -2.47 -6.11 7.57
CA ASP A 198 -3.73 -6.83 7.76
C ASP A 198 -4.66 -6.47 6.59
N SER A 199 -4.75 -7.35 5.60
CA SER A 199 -5.82 -7.29 4.61
C SER A 199 -7.05 -7.96 5.22
N VAL A 200 -7.68 -7.29 6.18
CA VAL A 200 -8.95 -7.75 6.74
C VAL A 200 -10.07 -7.10 5.96
N ARG A 201 -10.74 -7.88 5.10
CA ARG A 201 -12.15 -7.59 4.77
C ARG A 201 -12.92 -7.70 6.08
N LEU A 202 -13.19 -6.57 6.74
CA LEU A 202 -14.14 -6.58 7.83
C LEU A 202 -15.52 -6.81 7.21
N PRO A 203 -16.24 -7.89 7.59
CA PRO A 203 -17.62 -8.04 7.18
C PRO A 203 -18.38 -6.81 7.66
N GLY A 204 -19.04 -6.10 6.74
CA GLY A 204 -20.01 -5.08 7.13
C GLY A 204 -21.10 -5.71 8.01
N PRO A 205 -21.79 -4.92 8.85
CA PRO A 205 -22.92 -5.44 9.61
C PRO A 205 -23.90 -6.08 8.64
N SER A 206 -24.17 -7.37 8.84
CA SER A 206 -25.21 -8.09 8.11
C SER A 206 -26.50 -7.28 8.21
N PRO A 207 -27.27 -7.07 7.13
CA PRO A 207 -28.61 -6.57 7.27
C PRO A 207 -29.35 -7.57 8.16
N ALA A 208 -29.78 -7.12 9.34
CA ALA A 208 -30.71 -7.86 10.16
C ALA A 208 -31.99 -8.00 9.33
N GLY A 209 -32.20 -9.20 8.79
CA GLY A 209 -33.43 -9.57 8.11
C GLY A 209 -34.47 -10.05 9.13
N ALA A 210 -35.69 -9.58 8.90
CA ALA A 210 -36.97 -9.98 9.49
C ALA A 210 -37.24 -9.53 10.95
#